data_AF-A0A507WK59-F1
#
_entry.id   AF-A0A507WK59-F1
#
_cell.length_a   1.000
_cell.length_b   1.000
_cell.length_c   1.000
_cell.angle_alpha   90.00
_cell.angle_beta   90.00
_cell.angle_gamma   90.00
#
_symmetry.space_group_name_H-M   'P 1'
#
loop_
_entity.id
_entity.type
_entity.pdbx_description
1 polymer ?
#
loop_
_entity_poly.entity_id
_entity_poly.type
_entity_poly.pdbx_seq_one_letter_code
_entity_poly.pdbx_strand_id
1 'polypeptide(L)'
;MILRGILAQSFSNFTCIRGFAKLSDLAKISKADERYQRELIEQHCQDLESFLDQKEYIFFPEIILGYTINNQVDNIRLSPTAQILDSTGEKSKPLSITVSIKTYKGTGDIRNEEHIRTATLKIDDNYANKLFNRIDGNHRLTAAEHLSPEKTNILAPFCLILFTDNDINTKQQSVIFHNINSKGENLTSEQNLKSIFDNISFSDEDLMKQFGWTYVKARQLIKSFDTDVTPNLNHLLQDKKRSTFVQILTFLEKRNQIKAETPEILIKQKILRIEEIYREEARLRASTEIGLLSAFLYYAFKESTGTTLLTSFKVWLLSKNIDQIKELDADSIVDIFDKIHESQIKIFMAMPYYNKNIVNHYDNTIFNAINCIKNRNPLINLIHHPIMDNQSPTHDLIGDIFKKIQNCDIFVADITGDNSNVLYEYGFAKGHNKPCILLRKKSTTPVKSDYANDLRFEFDEYFELADLFELQIRAVLSNLGYVLN
;
A
#
# COMPACT_ATOMS: atom_id res chain seq x y z
N MET A 1 27.51 -30.43 -11.01
CA MET A 1 27.98 -29.10 -10.54
C MET A 1 29.04 -29.20 -9.43
N ILE A 2 29.94 -28.23 -9.25
CA ILE A 2 30.95 -28.22 -8.17
C ILE A 2 30.90 -26.91 -7.38
N LEU A 3 30.84 -26.99 -6.05
CA LEU A 3 31.03 -25.86 -5.13
C LEU A 3 32.28 -26.07 -4.27
N ARG A 4 32.93 -24.98 -3.85
CA ARG A 4 34.10 -25.03 -2.97
C ARG A 4 33.99 -23.99 -1.87
N GLY A 5 34.47 -24.33 -0.68
CA GLY A 5 34.46 -23.42 0.45
C GLY A 5 35.35 -23.88 1.60
N ILE A 6 35.43 -23.03 2.61
CA ILE A 6 36.07 -23.34 3.89
C ILE A 6 35.03 -24.09 4.74
N LEU A 7 35.44 -25.23 5.27
CA LEU A 7 34.66 -25.99 6.24
C LEU A 7 35.05 -25.55 7.64
N ALA A 8 34.07 -25.05 8.39
CA ALA A 8 34.28 -24.63 9.77
C ALA A 8 33.01 -24.84 10.60
N GLN A 9 33.17 -24.86 11.92
CA GLN A 9 32.04 -24.65 12.82
C GLN A 9 31.80 -23.16 12.99
N SER A 10 30.57 -22.73 12.77
CA SER A 10 30.11 -21.37 13.08
C SER A 10 29.29 -21.39 14.38
N PHE A 11 29.17 -20.23 15.03
CA PHE A 11 28.54 -20.02 16.33
C PHE A 11 27.34 -20.97 16.61
N SER A 12 27.33 -21.58 17.80
CA SER A 12 26.38 -22.64 18.22
C SER A 12 26.62 -24.04 17.62
N ASN A 13 27.85 -24.37 17.23
CA ASN A 13 28.31 -25.69 16.76
C ASN A 13 27.72 -26.17 15.42
N PHE A 14 27.18 -25.27 14.60
CA PHE A 14 26.74 -25.64 13.26
C PHE A 14 27.95 -25.88 12.34
N THR A 15 27.99 -27.05 11.71
CA THR A 15 28.99 -27.33 10.68
C THR A 15 28.56 -26.66 9.39
N CYS A 16 29.40 -25.75 8.87
CA CYS A 16 29.10 -25.00 7.67
C CYS A 16 30.23 -25.03 6.66
N ILE A 17 29.86 -24.91 5.39
CA ILE A 17 30.80 -24.67 4.29
C ILE A 17 30.51 -23.28 3.73
N ARG A 18 31.48 -22.36 3.87
CA ARG A 18 31.38 -20.98 3.38
C ARG A 18 32.28 -20.77 2.18
N GLY A 19 31.75 -20.15 1.12
CA GLY A 19 32.51 -19.93 -0.11
C GLY A 19 31.83 -18.94 -1.05
N PHE A 20 32.28 -18.93 -2.30
CA PHE A 20 31.70 -18.11 -3.36
C PHE A 20 31.24 -19.01 -4.51
N ALA A 21 30.08 -18.72 -5.06
CA ALA A 21 29.50 -19.45 -6.19
C ALA A 21 28.68 -18.50 -7.07
N LYS A 22 28.42 -18.90 -8.31
CA LYS A 22 27.57 -18.09 -9.20
C LYS A 22 26.15 -18.07 -8.65
N LEU A 23 25.51 -16.90 -8.71
CA LEU A 23 24.14 -16.74 -8.22
C LEU A 23 23.17 -17.70 -8.95
N SER A 24 23.34 -17.88 -10.26
CA SER A 24 22.57 -18.85 -11.06
C SER A 24 22.79 -20.30 -10.67
N ASP A 25 24.03 -20.67 -10.29
CA ASP A 25 24.34 -22.01 -9.80
C ASP A 25 23.65 -22.28 -8.46
N LEU A 26 23.69 -21.31 -7.54
CA LEU A 26 23.02 -21.38 -6.24
C LEU A 26 21.49 -21.45 -6.38
N ALA A 27 20.91 -20.72 -7.34
CA ALA A 27 19.48 -20.75 -7.61
C ALA A 27 19.05 -22.13 -8.11
N LYS A 28 19.78 -22.67 -9.09
CA LYS A 28 19.51 -23.98 -9.70
C LYS A 28 19.46 -25.12 -8.66
N ILE A 29 20.44 -25.16 -7.76
CA ILE A 29 20.59 -26.24 -6.76
C ILE A 29 19.77 -26.07 -5.50
N SER A 30 18.95 -25.02 -5.36
CA SER A 30 18.23 -24.74 -4.13
C SER A 30 16.74 -24.43 -4.33
N LYS A 31 15.94 -24.61 -3.28
CA LYS A 31 14.50 -24.30 -3.23
C LYS A 31 14.08 -23.60 -1.96
N ALA A 32 13.03 -22.80 -2.05
CA ALA A 32 12.32 -22.30 -0.88
C ALA A 32 11.66 -23.44 -0.10
N ASP A 33 11.51 -23.26 1.21
CA ASP A 33 10.69 -24.10 2.08
C ASP A 33 9.48 -23.28 2.53
N GLU A 34 8.30 -23.59 1.98
CA GLU A 34 7.04 -22.86 2.20
C GLU A 34 6.58 -22.86 3.66
N ARG A 35 7.14 -23.71 4.51
CA ARG A 35 6.75 -23.80 5.93
C ARG A 35 7.24 -22.63 6.78
N TYR A 36 8.29 -21.93 6.34
CA TYR A 36 8.85 -20.80 7.07
C TYR A 36 9.28 -19.63 6.17
N GLN A 37 9.38 -19.83 4.85
CA GLN A 37 9.62 -18.73 3.92
C GLN A 37 8.33 -17.93 3.69
N ARG A 38 8.48 -16.60 3.58
CA ARG A 38 7.38 -15.72 3.16
C ARG A 38 7.13 -15.85 1.66
N GLU A 39 5.91 -15.50 1.23
CA GLU A 39 5.59 -15.36 -0.18
C GLU A 39 6.52 -14.37 -0.90
N LEU A 40 6.70 -14.59 -2.20
CA LEU A 40 7.47 -13.68 -3.03
C LEU A 40 6.72 -12.36 -3.14
N ILE A 41 7.42 -11.26 -2.87
CA ILE A 41 6.89 -9.91 -3.06
C ILE A 41 7.32 -9.51 -4.47
N GLU A 42 6.38 -9.50 -5.41
CA GLU A 42 6.68 -9.30 -6.85
C GLU A 42 7.45 -8.01 -7.10
N GLN A 43 7.02 -6.90 -6.49
CA GLN A 43 7.71 -5.61 -6.58
C GLN A 43 9.17 -5.70 -6.10
N HIS A 44 9.41 -6.39 -4.98
CA HIS A 44 10.76 -6.54 -4.44
C HIS A 44 11.66 -7.39 -5.34
N CYS A 45 11.10 -8.38 -6.04
CA CYS A 45 11.83 -9.15 -7.04
C CYS A 45 12.21 -8.27 -8.24
N GLN A 46 11.30 -7.43 -8.74
CA GLN A 46 11.57 -6.48 -9.82
C GLN A 46 12.64 -5.43 -9.44
N ASP A 47 12.60 -4.94 -8.20
CA ASP A 47 13.63 -4.03 -7.68
C ASP A 47 15.01 -4.72 -7.64
N LEU A 48 15.06 -5.99 -7.22
CA LEU A 48 16.28 -6.79 -7.21
C LEU A 48 16.79 -7.10 -8.63
N GLU A 49 15.90 -7.31 -9.59
CA GLU A 49 16.25 -7.48 -10.99
C GLU A 49 16.91 -6.22 -11.56
N SER A 50 16.32 -5.06 -11.28
CA SER A 50 16.87 -3.75 -11.69
C SER A 50 18.23 -3.50 -11.04
N PHE A 51 18.37 -3.81 -9.75
CA PHE A 51 19.62 -3.71 -9.00
C PHE A 51 20.72 -4.62 -9.59
N LEU A 52 20.38 -5.85 -9.97
CA LEU A 52 21.31 -6.78 -10.61
C LEU A 52 21.73 -6.31 -12.01
N ASP A 53 20.86 -5.59 -12.72
CA ASP A 53 21.14 -5.11 -14.07
C ASP A 53 22.12 -3.92 -14.09
N GLN A 54 22.11 -3.07 -13.05
CA GLN A 54 22.93 -1.86 -12.97
C GLN A 54 24.45 -2.14 -12.91
N LYS A 55 24.87 -3.35 -12.48
CA LYS A 55 26.28 -3.83 -12.36
C LYS A 55 27.23 -2.98 -11.49
N GLU A 56 26.78 -1.86 -10.96
CA GLU A 56 27.52 -0.92 -10.14
C GLU A 56 27.08 -1.04 -8.68
N TYR A 57 28.01 -1.02 -7.72
CA TYR A 57 27.74 -1.17 -6.29
C TYR A 57 27.00 -2.45 -5.86
N ILE A 58 27.06 -3.51 -6.67
CA ILE A 58 26.46 -4.80 -6.33
C ILE A 58 27.27 -5.47 -5.21
N PHE A 59 26.72 -5.46 -4.00
CA PHE A 59 27.20 -6.25 -2.88
C PHE A 59 26.03 -7.00 -2.25
N PHE A 60 26.18 -8.31 -2.07
CA PHE A 60 25.14 -9.16 -1.49
C PHE A 60 25.50 -9.61 -0.08
N PRO A 61 24.52 -9.59 0.84
CA PRO A 61 24.61 -10.40 2.05
C PRO A 61 24.80 -11.88 1.69
N GLU A 62 25.41 -12.64 2.60
CA GLU A 62 25.62 -14.08 2.44
C GLU A 62 24.30 -14.80 2.15
N ILE A 63 24.31 -15.76 1.22
CA ILE A 63 23.18 -16.65 0.93
C ILE A 63 23.29 -17.86 1.84
N ILE A 64 22.25 -18.13 2.63
CA ILE A 64 22.30 -19.22 3.61
C ILE A 64 21.43 -20.37 3.13
N LEU A 65 22.08 -21.51 2.92
CA LEU A 65 21.47 -22.76 2.46
C LEU A 65 21.53 -23.82 3.56
N GLY A 66 20.57 -24.73 3.54
CA GLY A 66 20.50 -25.88 4.44
C GLY A 66 20.52 -27.21 3.69
N TYR A 67 21.28 -28.16 4.19
CA TYR A 67 21.28 -29.54 3.71
C TYR A 67 21.29 -30.52 4.88
N THR A 68 20.41 -31.52 4.84
CA THR A 68 20.42 -32.63 5.81
C THR A 68 21.20 -33.78 5.21
N ILE A 69 22.26 -34.20 5.89
CA ILE A 69 23.08 -35.30 5.44
C ILE A 69 22.34 -36.61 5.68
N ASN A 70 22.16 -37.38 4.62
CA ASN A 70 21.63 -38.72 4.69
C ASN A 70 22.80 -39.71 4.72
N ASN A 71 23.13 -40.23 5.91
CA ASN A 71 24.25 -41.15 6.10
C ASN A 71 24.14 -42.49 5.33
N GLN A 72 22.98 -42.80 4.74
CA GLN A 72 22.78 -44.01 3.93
C GLN A 72 23.15 -43.82 2.45
N VAL A 73 23.15 -42.56 2.00
CA VAL A 73 23.20 -42.17 0.59
C VAL A 73 24.40 -41.24 0.31
N ASP A 74 24.66 -40.31 1.22
CA ASP A 74 25.79 -39.38 1.14
C ASP A 74 27.09 -40.05 1.61
N ASN A 75 28.21 -39.66 1.01
CA ASN A 75 29.53 -40.24 1.33
C ASN A 75 30.15 -39.69 2.63
N ILE A 76 29.34 -39.20 3.57
CA ILE A 76 29.77 -38.29 4.63
C ILE A 76 29.09 -38.65 5.94
N ARG A 77 29.83 -38.53 7.04
CA ARG A 77 29.29 -38.49 8.39
C ARG A 77 29.81 -37.29 9.15
N LEU A 78 28.93 -36.61 9.89
CA LEU A 78 29.31 -35.53 10.80
C LEU A 78 29.66 -36.11 12.16
N SER A 79 30.90 -35.89 12.61
CA SER A 79 31.29 -36.15 13.99
C SER A 79 30.77 -35.06 14.95
N PRO A 80 30.53 -35.36 16.24
CA PRO A 80 30.03 -34.39 17.23
C PRO A 80 30.88 -33.11 17.37
N THR A 81 32.16 -33.18 17.06
CA THR A 81 33.12 -32.07 17.13
C THR A 81 33.42 -31.43 15.77
N ALA A 82 32.75 -31.85 14.69
CA ALA A 82 33.01 -31.46 13.28
C ALA A 82 34.48 -31.59 12.81
N GLN A 83 35.34 -32.19 13.64
CA GLN A 83 36.76 -32.35 13.37
C GLN A 83 37.02 -33.47 12.36
N ILE A 84 36.03 -34.27 11.99
CA ILE A 84 36.20 -35.30 10.98
C ILE A 84 34.88 -35.42 10.20
N LEU A 85 34.92 -35.06 8.91
CA LEU A 85 34.02 -35.57 7.88
C LEU A 85 34.73 -36.79 7.33
N ASP A 86 34.34 -37.99 7.78
CA ASP A 86 34.90 -39.20 7.20
C ASP A 86 34.22 -39.43 5.86
N SER A 87 34.96 -39.23 4.77
CA SER A 87 34.52 -39.65 3.45
C SER A 87 34.57 -41.17 3.42
N THR A 88 33.44 -41.82 3.67
CA THR A 88 33.34 -43.27 3.47
C THR A 88 33.52 -43.52 1.98
N GLY A 89 34.20 -44.61 1.58
CA GLY A 89 34.32 -45.02 0.17
C GLY A 89 32.97 -45.16 -0.55
N GLU A 90 32.96 -45.66 -1.78
CA GLU A 90 31.81 -45.50 -2.68
C GLU A 90 30.41 -45.86 -2.11
N LYS A 91 29.60 -44.82 -1.88
CA LYS A 91 28.18 -44.71 -2.28
C LYS A 91 27.92 -43.30 -2.83
N SER A 92 27.06 -43.22 -3.83
CA SER A 92 26.86 -42.08 -4.73
C SER A 92 25.45 -41.50 -4.67
N LYS A 93 25.35 -40.22 -5.09
CA LYS A 93 24.16 -39.39 -5.39
C LYS A 93 23.19 -39.16 -4.22
N PRO A 94 22.86 -37.90 -3.83
CA PRO A 94 22.96 -36.71 -4.68
C PRO A 94 24.24 -35.87 -4.48
N LEU A 95 24.92 -35.98 -3.34
CA LEU A 95 26.03 -35.10 -2.96
C LEU A 95 27.29 -35.89 -2.58
N SER A 96 28.43 -35.49 -3.14
CA SER A 96 29.75 -35.97 -2.73
C SER A 96 30.58 -34.84 -2.14
N ILE A 97 31.05 -34.96 -0.90
CA ILE A 97 31.97 -33.97 -0.30
C ILE A 97 33.37 -34.58 -0.13
N THR A 98 34.37 -33.81 -0.56
CA THR A 98 35.79 -34.11 -0.36
C THR A 98 36.41 -33.00 0.48
N VAL A 99 37.10 -33.39 1.56
CA VAL A 99 37.76 -32.44 2.46
C VAL A 99 39.26 -32.53 2.28
N SER A 100 39.92 -31.38 2.17
CA SER A 100 41.36 -31.29 2.23
C SER A 100 41.79 -30.39 3.39
N ILE A 101 42.80 -30.84 4.13
CA ILE A 101 43.34 -30.15 5.29
C ILE A 101 44.69 -29.56 4.90
N LYS A 102 44.84 -28.25 5.08
CA LYS A 102 46.12 -27.56 4.96
C LYS A 102 46.60 -27.19 6.35
N THR A 103 47.81 -27.63 6.69
CA THR A 103 48.44 -27.36 7.98
C THR A 103 49.44 -26.22 7.84
N TYR A 104 49.39 -25.28 8.79
CA TYR A 104 50.30 -24.15 8.91
C TYR A 104 51.00 -24.23 10.27
N LYS A 105 52.26 -23.79 10.31
CA LYS A 105 52.99 -23.66 11.58
C LYS A 105 52.44 -22.48 12.36
N GLY A 106 52.07 -22.68 13.62
CA GLY A 106 51.57 -21.61 14.50
C GLY A 106 52.61 -20.52 14.72
N THR A 107 52.16 -19.27 14.80
CA THR A 107 53.02 -18.08 14.93
C THR A 107 53.53 -17.84 16.35
N GLY A 108 52.98 -18.54 17.37
CA GLY A 108 53.33 -18.37 18.78
C GLY A 108 53.99 -19.58 19.48
N ASP A 109 53.72 -20.80 19.02
CA ASP A 109 54.34 -22.04 19.54
C ASP A 109 54.61 -22.97 18.36
N ILE A 110 55.88 -23.39 18.21
CA ILE A 110 56.38 -24.25 17.14
C ILE A 110 55.72 -25.65 17.19
N ARG A 111 55.09 -26.00 18.31
CA ARG A 111 54.32 -27.25 18.53
C ARG A 111 52.84 -27.13 18.20
N ASN A 112 52.31 -25.92 18.00
CA ASN A 112 50.93 -25.71 17.60
C ASN A 112 50.81 -25.68 16.07
N GLU A 113 49.98 -26.58 15.54
CA GLU A 113 49.62 -26.63 14.14
C GLU A 113 48.24 -25.98 13.94
N GLU A 114 48.16 -25.00 13.03
CA GLU A 114 46.88 -24.44 12.60
C GLU A 114 46.40 -25.20 11.36
N HIS A 115 45.12 -25.60 11.37
CA HIS A 115 44.54 -26.38 10.26
C HIS A 115 43.43 -25.59 9.58
N ILE A 116 43.57 -25.37 8.27
CA ILE A 116 42.49 -24.87 7.41
C ILE A 116 41.88 -26.07 6.68
N ARG A 117 40.57 -26.23 6.81
CA ARG A 117 39.81 -27.28 6.13
C ARG A 117 39.06 -26.67 4.97
N THR A 118 39.27 -27.23 3.78
CA THR A 118 38.52 -26.85 2.59
C THR A 118 37.66 -28.02 2.14
N ALA A 119 36.43 -27.74 1.76
CA ALA A 119 35.47 -28.72 1.25
C ALA A 119 35.19 -28.45 -0.23
N THR A 120 35.20 -29.51 -1.02
CA THR A 120 34.72 -29.53 -2.41
C THR A 120 33.45 -30.36 -2.45
N LEU A 121 32.35 -29.75 -2.85
CA LEU A 121 31.06 -30.39 -3.03
C LEU A 121 30.87 -30.70 -4.52
N LYS A 122 30.69 -31.96 -4.86
CA LYS A 122 30.32 -32.42 -6.20
C LYS A 122 28.86 -32.86 -6.16
N ILE A 123 28.01 -32.12 -6.86
CA ILE A 123 26.56 -32.32 -6.95
C ILE A 123 26.28 -33.02 -8.27
N ASP A 124 25.53 -34.13 -8.22
CA ASP A 124 25.10 -34.85 -9.41
C ASP A 124 24.08 -34.02 -10.20
N ASP A 125 24.26 -33.91 -11.51
CA ASP A 125 23.43 -33.04 -12.35
C ASP A 125 21.96 -33.48 -12.41
N ASN A 126 21.66 -34.78 -12.18
CA ASN A 126 20.28 -35.28 -12.07
C ASN A 126 19.57 -34.80 -10.80
N TYR A 127 20.34 -34.40 -9.78
CA TYR A 127 19.85 -33.92 -8.49
C TYR A 127 20.14 -32.44 -8.28
N ALA A 128 20.73 -31.77 -9.29
CA ALA A 128 21.06 -30.35 -9.26
C ALA A 128 19.83 -29.44 -9.35
N ASN A 129 18.60 -29.99 -9.46
CA ASN A 129 17.38 -29.21 -9.32
C ASN A 129 16.89 -29.33 -7.87
N LYS A 130 17.14 -28.28 -7.07
CA LYS A 130 16.52 -28.08 -5.74
C LYS A 130 16.98 -29.01 -4.59
N LEU A 131 18.26 -29.38 -4.57
CA LEU A 131 18.87 -30.20 -3.51
C LEU A 131 18.88 -29.50 -2.13
N PHE A 132 19.19 -28.20 -2.11
CA PHE A 132 19.37 -27.43 -0.88
C PHE A 132 18.12 -26.61 -0.52
N ASN A 133 17.83 -26.46 0.77
CA ASN A 133 16.78 -25.54 1.23
C ASN A 133 17.35 -24.13 1.38
N ARG A 134 16.61 -23.12 0.95
CA ARG A 134 16.93 -21.70 1.17
C ARG A 134 16.53 -21.34 2.59
N ILE A 135 17.50 -20.98 3.42
CA ILE A 135 17.26 -20.44 4.75
C ILE A 135 17.17 -18.92 4.64
N ASP A 136 18.16 -18.28 4.00
CA ASP A 136 18.13 -16.85 3.68
C ASP A 136 18.57 -16.59 2.23
N GLY A 137 18.02 -15.55 1.61
CA GLY A 137 18.29 -15.18 0.22
C GLY A 137 17.26 -15.66 -0.80
N ASN A 138 16.04 -16.00 -0.37
CA ASN A 138 15.01 -16.52 -1.27
C ASN A 138 14.66 -15.55 -2.41
N HIS A 139 14.28 -14.29 -2.11
CA HIS A 139 13.95 -13.29 -3.14
C HIS A 139 15.11 -13.02 -4.10
N ARG A 140 16.36 -13.05 -3.59
CA ARG A 140 17.60 -12.87 -4.38
C ARG A 140 17.80 -14.01 -5.38
N LEU A 141 17.65 -15.25 -4.93
CA LEU A 141 17.79 -16.44 -5.78
C LEU A 141 16.64 -16.57 -6.77
N THR A 142 15.43 -16.20 -6.39
CA THR A 142 14.28 -16.20 -7.31
C THR A 142 14.42 -15.12 -8.39
N ALA A 143 14.85 -13.90 -8.04
CA ALA A 143 15.14 -12.86 -9.05
C ALA A 143 16.20 -13.34 -10.06
N ALA A 144 17.20 -14.09 -9.61
CA ALA A 144 18.21 -14.68 -10.49
C ALA A 144 17.67 -15.78 -11.43
N GLU A 145 16.53 -16.42 -11.13
CA GLU A 145 15.91 -17.39 -12.03
C GLU A 145 15.23 -16.72 -13.23
N HIS A 146 14.78 -15.48 -13.07
CA HIS A 146 14.09 -14.70 -14.10
C HIS A 146 15.05 -13.90 -15.01
N LEU A 147 16.29 -13.71 -14.57
CA LEU A 147 17.31 -12.98 -15.31
C LEU A 147 18.11 -13.88 -16.25
N SER A 148 18.62 -13.29 -17.33
CA SER A 148 19.48 -14.01 -18.27
C SER A 148 20.80 -14.47 -17.60
N PRO A 149 21.38 -15.61 -18.02
CA PRO A 149 22.61 -16.14 -17.43
C PRO A 149 23.79 -15.15 -17.43
N GLU A 150 23.83 -14.23 -18.39
CA GLU A 150 24.86 -13.18 -18.48
C GLU A 150 24.77 -12.15 -17.34
N LYS A 151 23.57 -11.91 -16.81
CA LYS A 151 23.32 -10.97 -15.71
C LYS A 151 23.48 -11.63 -14.33
N THR A 152 23.38 -12.95 -14.25
CA THR A 152 23.44 -13.71 -12.99
C THR A 152 24.75 -14.48 -12.77
N ASN A 153 25.70 -14.32 -13.68
CA ASN A 153 27.06 -14.86 -13.57
C ASN A 153 27.94 -14.05 -12.59
N ILE A 154 27.35 -13.56 -11.51
CA ILE A 154 28.00 -12.80 -10.44
C ILE A 154 28.32 -13.79 -9.31
N LEU A 155 29.52 -13.67 -8.74
CA LEU A 155 29.91 -14.47 -7.58
C LEU A 155 29.22 -13.92 -6.32
N ALA A 156 28.41 -14.75 -5.68
CA ALA A 156 27.77 -14.45 -4.41
C ALA A 156 28.42 -15.26 -3.28
N PRO A 157 28.62 -14.66 -2.10
CA PRO A 157 29.01 -15.40 -0.90
C PRO A 157 27.86 -16.33 -0.47
N PHE A 158 28.19 -17.57 -0.13
CA PHE A 158 27.24 -18.53 0.39
C PHE A 158 27.74 -19.21 1.67
N CYS A 159 26.80 -19.62 2.52
CA CYS A 159 27.01 -20.48 3.67
C CYS A 159 26.05 -21.67 3.57
N LEU A 160 26.59 -22.88 3.41
CA LEU A 160 25.83 -24.12 3.47
C LEU A 160 25.92 -24.71 4.88
N ILE A 161 24.81 -24.76 5.60
CA ILE A 161 24.69 -25.40 6.91
C ILE A 161 24.35 -26.88 6.72
N LEU A 162 25.16 -27.75 7.33
CA LEU A 162 24.99 -29.20 7.29
C LEU A 162 24.31 -29.70 8.57
N PHE A 163 23.14 -30.31 8.42
CA PHE A 163 22.32 -30.86 9.51
C PHE A 163 22.44 -32.39 9.58
N THR A 164 22.14 -32.97 10.74
CA THR A 164 22.06 -34.43 10.96
C THR A 164 20.61 -34.88 11.17
N ASP A 165 20.32 -36.15 10.91
CA ASP A 165 18.97 -36.75 10.95
C ASP A 165 18.32 -36.80 12.35
N ASN A 166 19.09 -36.62 13.44
CA ASN A 166 18.56 -36.66 14.81
C ASN A 166 17.82 -35.34 15.14
N ASP A 167 16.57 -35.29 14.71
CA ASP A 167 15.50 -34.37 15.08
C ASP A 167 15.77 -32.85 14.92
N ILE A 168 14.80 -32.21 14.23
CA ILE A 168 14.55 -30.76 14.14
C ILE A 168 15.17 -30.05 12.92
N ASN A 169 15.25 -30.67 11.74
CA ASN A 169 15.66 -29.95 10.51
C ASN A 169 14.81 -28.70 10.25
N THR A 170 13.48 -28.86 10.13
CA THR A 170 12.58 -27.73 9.84
C THR A 170 12.58 -26.72 10.97
N LYS A 171 12.46 -27.12 12.24
CA LYS A 171 12.42 -26.14 13.35
C LYS A 171 13.79 -25.48 13.60
N GLN A 172 14.93 -26.12 13.32
CA GLN A 172 16.25 -25.45 13.36
C GLN A 172 16.35 -24.43 12.23
N GLN A 173 15.97 -24.80 11.00
CA GLN A 173 15.93 -23.86 9.87
C GLN A 173 14.99 -22.67 10.16
N SER A 174 13.80 -22.91 10.72
CA SER A 174 12.86 -21.85 11.11
C SER A 174 13.40 -20.95 12.23
N VAL A 175 14.08 -21.50 13.24
CA VAL A 175 14.70 -20.71 14.31
C VAL A 175 15.88 -19.88 13.78
N ILE A 176 16.72 -20.46 12.92
CA ILE A 176 17.81 -19.74 12.26
C ILE A 176 17.24 -18.61 11.40
N PHE A 177 16.22 -18.90 10.59
CA PHE A 177 15.52 -17.91 9.79
C PHE A 177 14.94 -16.77 10.64
N HIS A 178 14.23 -17.10 11.73
CA HIS A 178 13.71 -16.12 12.66
C HIS A 178 14.84 -15.26 13.25
N ASN A 179 15.90 -15.86 13.77
CA ASN A 179 16.97 -15.13 14.44
C ASN A 179 17.72 -14.19 13.50
N ILE A 180 17.98 -14.60 12.25
CA ILE A 180 18.62 -13.74 11.25
C ILE A 180 17.75 -12.50 10.97
N ASN A 181 16.43 -12.69 10.83
CA ASN A 181 15.52 -11.61 10.44
C ASN A 181 15.02 -10.76 11.62
N SER A 182 14.97 -11.31 12.83
CA SER A 182 14.36 -10.66 14.00
C SER A 182 15.37 -10.02 14.95
N LYS A 183 16.65 -10.44 14.93
CA LYS A 183 17.68 -9.97 15.87
C LYS A 183 18.64 -8.95 15.27
N GLY A 184 18.64 -8.79 13.95
CA GLY A 184 19.27 -7.64 13.31
C GLY A 184 18.40 -6.41 13.55
N GLU A 185 18.86 -5.46 14.34
CA GLU A 185 18.27 -4.12 14.32
C GLU A 185 18.63 -3.48 12.98
N ASN A 186 17.66 -3.39 12.08
CA ASN A 186 17.85 -2.69 10.82
C ASN A 186 18.11 -1.21 11.09
N LEU A 187 19.10 -0.64 10.41
CA LEU A 187 19.23 0.81 10.36
C LEU A 187 17.93 1.40 9.81
N THR A 188 17.43 2.44 10.48
CA THR A 188 16.27 3.18 9.99
C THR A 188 16.56 3.79 8.63
N SER A 189 15.52 4.00 7.81
CA SER A 189 15.66 4.67 6.51
C SER A 189 16.38 6.02 6.64
N GLU A 190 16.15 6.74 7.74
CA GLU A 190 16.86 8.00 8.03
C GLU A 190 18.38 7.80 8.19
N GLN A 191 18.80 6.80 8.96
CA GLN A 191 20.22 6.50 9.17
C GLN A 191 20.90 6.05 7.87
N ASN A 192 20.20 5.27 7.04
CA ASN A 192 20.69 4.87 5.73
C ASN A 192 20.81 6.07 4.78
N LEU A 193 19.79 6.92 4.70
CA LEU A 193 19.81 8.10 3.84
C LEU A 193 20.84 9.15 4.31
N LYS A 194 21.15 9.19 5.61
CA LYS A 194 22.20 10.07 6.15
C LYS A 194 23.55 9.78 5.49
N SER A 195 23.93 8.52 5.33
CA SER A 195 25.21 8.17 4.70
C SER A 195 25.25 8.49 3.19
N ILE A 196 24.09 8.59 2.55
CA ILE A 196 23.97 8.90 1.12
C ILE A 196 23.95 10.42 0.90
N PHE A 197 23.15 11.16 1.66
CA PHE A 197 22.95 12.60 1.44
C PHE A 197 24.03 13.48 2.07
N ASP A 198 24.62 13.07 3.19
CA ASP A 198 25.62 13.86 3.90
C ASP A 198 27.05 13.57 3.41
N ASN A 199 27.24 12.58 2.54
CA ASN A 199 28.54 12.19 2.02
C ASN A 199 28.93 13.03 0.80
N ILE A 200 30.08 13.72 0.92
CA ILE A 200 30.65 14.60 -0.12
C ILE A 200 31.02 13.82 -1.38
N SER A 201 31.34 12.53 -1.25
CA SER A 201 31.76 11.67 -2.37
C SER A 201 30.60 11.26 -3.28
N PHE A 202 29.35 11.46 -2.88
CA PHE A 202 28.18 11.08 -3.68
C PHE A 202 27.66 12.32 -4.42
N SER A 203 27.81 12.39 -5.75
CA SER A 203 27.38 13.55 -6.53
C SER A 203 25.87 13.56 -6.78
N ASP A 204 25.31 14.68 -7.28
CA ASP A 204 23.89 14.70 -7.70
C ASP A 204 23.68 13.81 -8.94
N GLU A 205 24.71 13.66 -9.78
CA GLU A 205 24.68 12.76 -10.95
C GLU A 205 24.60 11.29 -10.50
N ASP A 206 25.36 10.91 -9.47
CA ASP A 206 25.29 9.57 -8.88
C ASP A 206 23.92 9.29 -8.27
N LEU A 207 23.33 10.28 -7.55
CA LEU A 207 21.97 10.16 -6.99
C LEU A 207 20.93 9.96 -8.08
N MET A 208 21.00 10.77 -9.13
CA MET A 208 20.09 10.69 -10.26
C MET A 208 20.14 9.31 -10.90
N LYS A 209 21.35 8.79 -11.14
CA LYS A 209 21.56 7.49 -11.80
C LYS A 209 21.09 6.32 -10.94
N GLN A 210 21.34 6.35 -9.64
CA GLN A 210 21.09 5.22 -8.75
C GLN A 210 19.67 5.22 -8.15
N PHE A 211 19.11 6.38 -7.84
CA PHE A 211 17.85 6.52 -7.09
C PHE A 211 16.80 7.40 -7.76
N GLY A 212 17.16 8.11 -8.83
CA GLY A 212 16.25 9.01 -9.55
C GLY A 212 16.24 10.45 -9.05
N TRP A 213 15.51 11.30 -9.76
CA TRP A 213 15.54 12.75 -9.56
C TRP A 213 14.90 13.19 -8.23
N THR A 214 13.98 12.41 -7.68
CA THR A 214 13.35 12.71 -6.39
C THR A 214 14.36 12.72 -5.25
N TYR A 215 15.40 11.90 -5.30
CA TYR A 215 16.50 11.90 -4.33
C TYR A 215 17.39 13.14 -4.46
N VAL A 216 17.68 13.58 -5.68
CA VAL A 216 18.39 14.85 -5.93
C VAL A 216 17.59 16.01 -5.36
N LYS A 217 16.29 16.07 -5.65
CA LYS A 217 15.39 17.11 -5.13
C LYS A 217 15.28 17.07 -3.61
N ALA A 218 15.17 15.88 -3.02
CA ALA A 218 15.18 15.70 -1.56
C ALA A 218 16.46 16.28 -0.96
N ARG A 219 17.64 15.96 -1.52
CA ARG A 219 18.92 16.50 -1.05
C ARG A 219 18.98 18.01 -1.10
N GLN A 220 18.48 18.62 -2.18
CA GLN A 220 18.39 20.07 -2.32
C GLN A 220 17.50 20.69 -1.23
N LEU A 221 16.28 20.15 -1.03
CA LEU A 221 15.37 20.59 0.03
C LEU A 221 15.94 20.41 1.43
N ILE A 222 16.62 19.30 1.71
CA ILE A 222 17.25 19.06 3.01
C ILE A 222 18.26 20.16 3.35
N LYS A 223 19.05 20.60 2.37
CA LYS A 223 20.04 21.68 2.55
C LYS A 223 19.38 23.05 2.67
N SER A 224 18.30 23.29 1.94
CA SER A 224 17.73 24.63 1.76
C SER A 224 16.50 24.91 2.65
N PHE A 225 15.91 23.90 3.27
CA PHE A 225 14.72 24.02 4.12
C PHE A 225 15.11 24.11 5.59
N ASP A 226 14.68 25.17 6.26
CA ASP A 226 14.81 25.29 7.71
C ASP A 226 13.59 24.63 8.37
N THR A 227 13.78 23.74 9.34
CA THR A 227 12.65 23.11 10.05
C THR A 227 12.02 24.07 11.07
N ASP A 228 12.74 25.10 11.51
CA ASP A 228 12.26 26.04 12.53
C ASP A 228 11.08 26.88 12.04
N VAL A 229 10.89 27.01 10.72
CA VAL A 229 9.72 27.67 10.13
C VAL A 229 8.46 26.78 10.09
N THR A 230 8.57 25.51 10.48
CA THR A 230 7.44 24.56 10.55
C THR A 230 7.32 23.87 11.91
N PRO A 231 7.15 24.63 13.01
CA PRO A 231 7.10 24.07 14.36
C PRO A 231 5.98 23.04 14.56
N ASN A 232 4.85 23.18 13.85
CA ASN A 232 3.72 22.24 13.95
C ASN A 232 3.95 20.94 13.16
N LEU A 233 4.99 20.87 12.32
CA LEU A 233 5.42 19.66 11.60
C LEU A 233 6.76 19.10 12.09
N ASN A 234 7.39 19.70 13.12
CA ASN A 234 8.73 19.28 13.59
C ASN A 234 8.81 17.80 13.95
N HIS A 235 7.77 17.23 14.55
CA HIS A 235 7.72 15.81 14.91
C HIS A 235 7.76 14.86 13.68
N LEU A 236 7.43 15.37 12.48
CA LEU A 236 7.50 14.64 11.21
C LEU A 236 8.79 14.92 10.43
N LEU A 237 9.44 16.07 10.69
CA LEU A 237 10.53 16.58 9.85
C LEU A 237 11.88 16.66 10.55
N GLN A 238 11.96 16.90 11.85
CA GLN A 238 13.22 17.22 12.53
C GLN A 238 14.18 16.02 12.55
N ASP A 239 13.77 14.91 13.15
CA ASP A 239 14.61 13.72 13.29
C ASP A 239 14.55 12.78 12.08
N LYS A 240 13.63 13.02 11.14
CA LYS A 240 13.34 12.14 9.98
C LYS A 240 13.36 12.89 8.64
N LYS A 241 14.04 14.04 8.58
CA LYS A 241 14.00 14.97 7.44
C LYS A 241 14.27 14.28 6.11
N ARG A 242 15.26 13.38 6.07
CA ARG A 242 15.70 12.73 4.82
C ARG A 242 14.65 11.76 4.32
N SER A 243 14.26 10.84 5.20
CA SER A 243 13.25 9.82 4.91
C SER A 243 11.89 10.44 4.57
N THR A 244 11.45 11.45 5.32
CA THR A 244 10.18 12.15 5.07
C THR A 244 10.17 12.84 3.71
N PHE A 245 11.22 13.58 3.34
CA PHE A 245 11.23 14.24 2.02
C PHE A 245 11.30 13.27 0.86
N VAL A 246 12.09 12.19 0.97
CA VAL A 246 12.11 11.14 -0.07
C VAL A 246 10.71 10.54 -0.24
N GLN A 247 10.07 10.12 0.86
CA GLN A 247 8.73 9.53 0.81
C GLN A 247 7.69 10.45 0.17
N ILE A 248 7.65 11.72 0.60
CA ILE A 248 6.72 12.72 0.06
C ILE A 248 6.95 12.94 -1.44
N LEU A 249 8.20 13.15 -1.86
CA LEU A 249 8.51 13.45 -3.26
C LEU A 249 8.24 12.26 -4.18
N THR A 250 8.61 11.06 -3.78
CA THR A 250 8.31 9.83 -4.53
C THR A 250 6.81 9.61 -4.64
N PHE A 251 6.05 9.85 -3.56
CA PHE A 251 4.58 9.77 -3.60
C PHE A 251 3.96 10.78 -4.58
N LEU A 252 4.38 12.04 -4.50
CA LEU A 252 3.87 13.10 -5.38
C LEU A 252 4.26 12.88 -6.85
N GLU A 253 5.47 12.37 -7.12
CA GLU A 253 5.91 11.96 -8.45
C GLU A 253 5.01 10.84 -8.99
N LYS A 254 4.84 9.75 -8.24
CA LYS A 254 3.99 8.60 -8.62
C LYS A 254 2.56 9.03 -8.97
N ARG A 255 2.05 10.05 -8.28
CA ARG A 255 0.72 10.64 -8.49
C ARG A 255 0.70 11.79 -9.51
N ASN A 256 1.78 12.01 -10.25
CA ASN A 256 1.93 13.03 -11.30
C ASN A 256 1.69 14.48 -10.82
N GLN A 257 1.94 14.77 -9.55
CA GLN A 257 1.75 16.11 -8.97
C GLN A 257 2.99 17.00 -9.07
N ILE A 258 4.16 16.39 -9.20
CA ILE A 258 5.44 17.09 -9.36
C ILE A 258 6.26 16.41 -10.47
N LYS A 259 7.25 17.14 -10.98
CA LYS A 259 8.22 16.71 -11.99
C LYS A 259 9.62 17.19 -11.59
N ALA A 260 10.65 16.74 -12.31
CA ALA A 260 12.04 17.12 -12.02
C ALA A 260 12.25 18.65 -12.01
N GLU A 261 11.53 19.37 -12.86
CA GLU A 261 11.58 20.82 -13.01
C GLU A 261 10.76 21.58 -11.96
N THR A 262 10.00 20.88 -11.11
CA THR A 262 9.21 21.53 -10.05
C THR A 262 10.15 22.35 -9.14
N PRO A 263 9.93 23.68 -9.04
CA PRO A 263 10.81 24.53 -8.23
C PRO A 263 10.73 24.18 -6.75
N GLU A 264 11.88 24.16 -6.07
CA GLU A 264 11.93 23.93 -4.61
C GLU A 264 11.05 24.91 -3.84
N ILE A 265 11.03 26.18 -4.28
CA ILE A 265 10.24 27.23 -3.64
C ILE A 265 8.74 26.90 -3.64
N LEU A 266 8.22 26.26 -4.69
CA LEU A 266 6.82 25.84 -4.74
C LEU A 266 6.56 24.75 -3.71
N ILE A 267 7.46 23.78 -3.57
CA ILE A 267 7.35 22.71 -2.57
C ILE A 267 7.35 23.30 -1.16
N LYS A 268 8.27 24.22 -0.87
CA LYS A 268 8.32 24.92 0.42
C LYS A 268 7.05 25.70 0.70
N GLN A 269 6.50 26.41 -0.28
CA GLN A 269 5.23 27.13 -0.15
C GLN A 269 4.06 26.20 0.18
N LYS A 270 3.98 25.03 -0.47
CA LYS A 270 2.95 24.03 -0.17
C LYS A 270 3.12 23.46 1.24
N ILE A 271 4.36 23.18 1.67
CA ILE A 271 4.63 22.74 3.05
C ILE A 271 4.18 23.80 4.07
N LEU A 272 4.52 25.07 3.86
CA LEU A 272 4.10 26.16 4.74
C LEU A 272 2.57 26.32 4.79
N ARG A 273 1.87 26.06 3.67
CA ARG A 273 0.41 26.01 3.65
C ARG A 273 -0.15 24.86 4.52
N ILE A 274 0.50 23.69 4.52
CA ILE A 274 0.09 22.57 5.37
C ILE A 274 0.44 22.82 6.84
N GLU A 275 1.58 23.44 7.12
CA GLU A 275 1.95 23.90 8.46
C GLU A 275 0.85 24.77 9.08
N GLU A 276 0.26 25.69 8.31
CA GLU A 276 -0.85 26.54 8.78
C GLU A 276 -2.11 25.73 9.11
N ILE A 277 -2.42 24.69 8.32
CA ILE A 277 -3.51 23.77 8.62
C ILE A 277 -3.26 22.98 9.92
N TYR A 278 -2.04 22.48 10.13
CA TYR A 278 -1.64 21.77 11.35
C TYR A 278 -1.59 22.70 12.57
N ARG A 279 -1.34 23.99 12.35
CA ARG A 279 -1.43 25.02 13.39
C ARG A 279 -2.88 25.23 13.86
N GLU A 280 -3.86 25.16 12.99
CA GLU A 280 -5.27 25.35 13.35
C GLU A 280 -5.88 24.12 14.05
N GLU A 281 -5.43 22.92 13.70
CA GLU A 281 -6.05 21.66 14.13
C GLU A 281 -5.17 20.85 15.09
N ALA A 282 -5.50 20.88 16.38
CA ALA A 282 -4.73 20.19 17.42
C ALA A 282 -4.56 18.68 17.17
N ARG A 283 -5.55 18.03 16.57
CA ARG A 283 -5.49 16.59 16.22
C ARG A 283 -4.46 16.28 15.15
N LEU A 284 -4.36 17.14 14.13
CA LEU A 284 -3.35 16.99 13.07
C LEU A 284 -1.95 17.23 13.63
N ARG A 285 -1.78 18.24 14.49
CA ARG A 285 -0.50 18.56 15.14
C ARG A 285 0.05 17.42 16.00
N ALA A 286 -0.82 16.56 16.54
CA ALA A 286 -0.42 15.42 17.34
C ALA A 286 -0.09 14.16 16.51
N SER A 287 -0.38 14.18 15.20
CA SER A 287 -0.27 13.00 14.34
C SER A 287 1.16 12.77 13.84
N THR A 288 1.74 11.63 14.17
CA THR A 288 3.08 11.23 13.70
C THR A 288 3.09 10.51 12.35
N GLU A 289 1.96 10.51 11.63
CA GLU A 289 1.75 9.76 10.40
C GLU A 289 2.23 10.53 9.15
N ILE A 290 3.34 10.10 8.54
CA ILE A 290 3.89 10.73 7.32
C ILE A 290 2.94 10.58 6.13
N GLY A 291 2.17 9.48 6.06
CA GLY A 291 1.19 9.28 4.99
C GLY A 291 0.09 10.35 5.00
N LEU A 292 -0.30 10.83 6.18
CA LEU A 292 -1.25 11.93 6.34
C LEU A 292 -0.69 13.24 5.78
N LEU A 293 0.56 13.58 6.15
CA LEU A 293 1.26 14.76 5.60
C LEU A 293 1.39 14.67 4.07
N SER A 294 1.70 13.48 3.55
CA SER A 294 1.83 13.22 2.12
C SER A 294 0.50 13.45 1.38
N ALA A 295 -0.63 12.98 1.93
CA ALA A 295 -1.96 13.20 1.36
C ALA A 295 -2.37 14.69 1.36
N PHE A 296 -2.09 15.41 2.45
CA PHE A 296 -2.30 16.87 2.50
C PHE A 296 -1.51 17.61 1.42
N LEU A 297 -0.23 17.26 1.25
CA LEU A 297 0.59 17.85 0.19
C LEU A 297 0.07 17.49 -1.20
N TYR A 298 -0.40 16.26 -1.43
CA TYR A 298 -1.01 15.86 -2.69
C TYR A 298 -2.18 16.78 -3.07
N TYR A 299 -3.14 16.99 -2.18
CA TYR A 299 -4.25 17.89 -2.45
C TYR A 299 -3.82 19.35 -2.57
N ALA A 300 -2.80 19.77 -1.83
CA ALA A 300 -2.24 21.11 -1.98
C ALA A 300 -1.61 21.33 -3.37
N PHE A 301 -1.04 20.29 -4.00
CA PHE A 301 -0.51 20.35 -5.38
C PHE A 301 -1.58 20.15 -6.45
N LYS A 302 -2.53 19.24 -6.25
CA LYS A 302 -3.65 18.97 -7.18
C LYS A 302 -4.53 20.20 -7.40
N GLU A 303 -4.61 21.06 -6.39
CA GLU A 303 -5.37 22.30 -6.44
C GLU A 303 -4.63 23.37 -7.29
N SER A 304 -5.16 23.63 -8.50
CA SER A 304 -4.61 24.59 -9.45
C SER A 304 -5.11 26.02 -9.24
N THR A 305 -6.35 26.22 -8.77
CA THR A 305 -6.94 27.51 -8.34
C THR A 305 -8.13 27.30 -7.38
N GLY A 306 -8.24 28.13 -6.33
CA GLY A 306 -9.25 28.00 -5.26
C GLY A 306 -8.75 27.24 -4.02
N THR A 307 -9.47 27.30 -2.89
CA THR A 307 -9.13 26.62 -1.62
C THR A 307 -10.06 25.45 -1.28
N THR A 308 -10.91 25.04 -2.23
CA THR A 308 -12.03 24.13 -1.94
C THR A 308 -11.59 22.70 -1.72
N LEU A 309 -10.68 22.12 -2.53
CA LEU A 309 -10.39 20.69 -2.49
C LEU A 309 -9.58 20.29 -1.26
N LEU A 310 -8.54 21.08 -0.93
CA LEU A 310 -7.72 20.83 0.27
C LEU A 310 -8.53 21.01 1.56
N THR A 311 -9.35 22.07 1.63
CA THR A 311 -10.25 22.31 2.77
C THR A 311 -11.26 21.19 2.91
N SER A 312 -11.78 20.74 1.78
CA SER A 312 -12.72 19.63 1.72
C SER A 312 -12.14 18.32 2.22
N PHE A 313 -10.91 18.01 1.80
CA PHE A 313 -10.15 16.87 2.31
C PHE A 313 -9.97 16.96 3.83
N LYS A 314 -9.55 18.13 4.34
CA LYS A 314 -9.42 18.38 5.79
C LYS A 314 -10.72 18.07 6.54
N VAL A 315 -11.84 18.63 6.10
CA VAL A 315 -13.15 18.47 6.76
C VAL A 315 -13.60 17.01 6.75
N TRP A 316 -13.48 16.33 5.60
CA TRP A 316 -13.81 14.92 5.49
C TRP A 316 -12.94 14.06 6.42
N LEU A 317 -11.63 14.27 6.40
CA LEU A 317 -10.67 13.51 7.18
C LEU A 317 -10.95 13.61 8.69
N LEU A 318 -11.16 14.84 9.18
CA LEU A 318 -11.43 15.14 10.57
C LEU A 318 -12.83 14.70 11.04
N SER A 319 -13.84 14.76 10.15
CA SER A 319 -15.20 14.33 10.49
C SER A 319 -15.36 12.82 10.54
N LYS A 320 -14.53 12.09 9.80
CA LYS A 320 -14.50 10.62 9.78
C LYS A 320 -13.47 10.02 10.72
N ASN A 321 -12.81 10.85 11.53
CA ASN A 321 -11.74 10.44 12.45
C ASN A 321 -10.63 9.64 11.77
N ILE A 322 -10.41 9.88 10.47
CA ILE A 322 -9.36 9.20 9.71
C ILE A 322 -7.99 9.62 10.24
N ASP A 323 -7.85 10.82 10.81
CA ASP A 323 -6.66 11.31 11.51
C ASP A 323 -6.19 10.42 12.68
N GLN A 324 -7.05 9.57 13.23
CA GLN A 324 -6.77 8.73 14.39
C GLN A 324 -6.31 7.31 14.03
N ILE A 325 -6.32 6.97 12.75
CA ILE A 325 -5.87 5.67 12.26
C ILE A 325 -4.33 5.65 12.28
N LYS A 326 -3.75 4.55 12.75
CA LYS A 326 -2.29 4.36 12.75
C LYS A 326 -1.84 3.65 11.47
N GLU A 327 -0.59 3.87 11.09
CA GLU A 327 0.00 3.27 9.88
C GLU A 327 -0.79 3.65 8.62
N LEU A 328 -1.12 4.93 8.53
CA LEU A 328 -1.93 5.49 7.46
C LEU A 328 -1.11 5.57 6.17
N ASP A 329 -1.50 4.77 5.18
CA ASP A 329 -0.94 4.81 3.83
C ASP A 329 -1.54 5.98 3.02
N ALA A 330 -0.68 6.80 2.41
CA ALA A 330 -1.09 7.98 1.65
C ALA A 330 -1.89 7.62 0.39
N ASP A 331 -1.50 6.53 -0.29
CA ASP A 331 -2.18 6.08 -1.51
C ASP A 331 -3.64 5.71 -1.21
N SER A 332 -3.84 4.94 -0.14
CA SER A 332 -5.17 4.48 0.29
C SER A 332 -6.09 5.63 0.68
N ILE A 333 -5.60 6.62 1.44
CA ILE A 333 -6.41 7.77 1.88
C ILE A 333 -6.84 8.62 0.69
N VAL A 334 -5.91 8.88 -0.23
CA VAL A 334 -6.19 9.65 -1.44
C VAL A 334 -7.21 8.93 -2.32
N ASP A 335 -7.06 7.62 -2.53
CA ASP A 335 -7.99 6.84 -3.36
C ASP A 335 -9.41 6.81 -2.77
N ILE A 336 -9.54 6.71 -1.44
CA ILE A 336 -10.83 6.73 -0.77
C ILE A 336 -11.49 8.11 -0.95
N PHE A 337 -10.76 9.18 -0.66
CA PHE A 337 -11.32 10.53 -0.78
C PHE A 337 -11.66 10.89 -2.22
N ASP A 338 -10.79 10.58 -3.19
CA ASP A 338 -11.06 10.83 -4.61
C ASP A 338 -12.33 10.10 -5.06
N LYS A 339 -12.51 8.82 -4.70
CA LYS A 339 -13.74 8.07 -5.00
C LYS A 339 -14.99 8.69 -4.36
N ILE A 340 -14.90 9.15 -3.13
CA ILE A 340 -16.02 9.82 -2.44
C ILE A 340 -16.34 11.15 -3.13
N HIS A 341 -15.32 11.94 -3.46
CA HIS A 341 -15.49 13.23 -4.09
C HIS A 341 -16.03 13.13 -5.53
N GLU A 342 -15.66 12.09 -6.27
CA GLU A 342 -16.17 11.81 -7.61
C GLU A 342 -17.59 11.22 -7.60
N SER A 343 -18.02 10.59 -6.50
CA SER A 343 -19.34 9.95 -6.41
C SER A 343 -20.48 10.97 -6.47
N GLN A 344 -21.45 10.71 -7.36
CA GLN A 344 -22.67 11.50 -7.50
C GLN A 344 -23.77 10.96 -6.60
N ILE A 345 -24.43 11.84 -5.85
CA ILE A 345 -25.64 11.51 -5.09
C ILE A 345 -26.86 11.86 -5.95
N LYS A 346 -27.61 10.87 -6.38
CA LYS A 346 -28.73 11.00 -7.32
C LYS A 346 -30.05 11.08 -6.58
N ILE A 347 -30.85 12.10 -6.88
CA ILE A 347 -32.20 12.27 -6.37
C ILE A 347 -33.19 11.92 -7.48
N PHE A 348 -34.20 11.13 -7.17
CA PHE A 348 -35.34 10.87 -8.05
C PHE A 348 -36.64 11.27 -7.37
N MET A 349 -37.48 12.04 -8.07
CA MET A 349 -38.79 12.45 -7.57
C MET A 349 -39.92 11.78 -8.36
N ALA A 350 -40.83 11.16 -7.61
CA ALA A 350 -42.12 10.67 -8.06
C ALA A 350 -43.22 11.67 -7.68
N MET A 351 -44.08 12.05 -8.62
CA MET A 351 -45.24 12.90 -8.33
C MET A 351 -46.41 12.63 -9.28
N PRO A 352 -47.65 12.95 -8.90
CA PRO A 352 -48.79 12.83 -9.79
C PRO A 352 -48.64 13.78 -10.97
N TYR A 353 -48.81 13.30 -12.20
CA TYR A 353 -48.80 14.18 -13.36
C TYR A 353 -50.09 15.01 -13.41
N TYR A 354 -49.96 16.33 -13.19
CA TYR A 354 -51.05 17.28 -13.35
C TYR A 354 -50.98 17.98 -14.71
N ASN A 355 -49.88 18.68 -14.97
CA ASN A 355 -49.55 19.31 -16.24
C ASN A 355 -48.06 19.69 -16.28
N LYS A 356 -47.56 20.02 -17.47
CA LYS A 356 -46.15 20.36 -17.70
C LYS A 356 -45.64 21.56 -16.89
N ASN A 357 -46.48 22.57 -16.63
CA ASN A 357 -46.06 23.74 -15.85
C ASN A 357 -45.81 23.38 -14.38
N ILE A 358 -46.66 22.52 -13.81
CA ILE A 358 -46.47 22.04 -12.44
C ILE A 358 -45.23 21.15 -12.37
N VAL A 359 -45.03 20.21 -13.30
CA VAL A 359 -43.82 19.37 -13.34
C VAL A 359 -42.54 20.22 -13.40
N ASN A 360 -42.48 21.16 -14.34
CA ASN A 360 -41.34 22.09 -14.46
C ASN A 360 -41.13 22.91 -13.19
N HIS A 361 -42.19 23.25 -12.47
CA HIS A 361 -42.08 23.97 -11.21
C HIS A 361 -41.40 23.12 -10.14
N TYR A 362 -41.82 21.86 -9.94
CA TYR A 362 -41.16 20.94 -9.00
C TYR A 362 -39.70 20.69 -9.37
N ASP A 363 -39.41 20.45 -10.65
CA ASP A 363 -38.03 20.24 -11.14
C ASP A 363 -37.14 21.44 -10.81
N ASN A 364 -37.59 22.66 -11.14
CA ASN A 364 -36.84 23.88 -10.84
C ASN A 364 -36.67 24.07 -9.32
N THR A 365 -37.67 23.75 -8.52
CA THR A 365 -37.61 23.89 -7.07
C THR A 365 -36.61 22.91 -6.44
N ILE A 366 -36.60 21.63 -6.85
CA ILE A 366 -35.58 20.66 -6.44
C ILE A 366 -34.20 21.10 -6.90
N PHE A 367 -34.07 21.55 -8.15
CA PHE A 367 -32.80 22.03 -8.70
C PHE A 367 -32.24 23.20 -7.88
N ASN A 368 -33.07 24.17 -7.52
CA ASN A 368 -32.67 25.31 -6.70
C ASN A 368 -32.23 24.87 -5.29
N ALA A 369 -32.99 23.98 -4.64
CA ALA A 369 -32.61 23.44 -3.34
C ALA A 369 -31.26 22.69 -3.40
N ILE A 370 -31.05 21.86 -4.42
CA ILE A 370 -29.78 21.15 -4.66
C ILE A 370 -28.63 22.15 -4.82
N ASN A 371 -28.82 23.21 -5.61
CA ASN A 371 -27.78 24.21 -5.81
C ASN A 371 -27.47 24.99 -4.53
N CYS A 372 -28.47 25.31 -3.71
CA CYS A 372 -28.25 25.90 -2.38
C CYS A 372 -27.38 24.98 -1.50
N ILE A 373 -27.67 23.67 -1.49
CA ILE A 373 -26.88 22.69 -0.74
C ILE A 373 -25.45 22.62 -1.29
N LYS A 374 -25.26 22.49 -2.61
CA LYS A 374 -23.95 22.44 -3.26
C LYS A 374 -23.10 23.66 -2.99
N ASN A 375 -23.69 24.85 -3.08
CA ASN A 375 -22.97 26.10 -2.86
C ASN A 375 -22.41 26.21 -1.43
N ARG A 376 -23.12 25.63 -0.45
CA ARG A 376 -22.66 25.54 0.94
C ARG A 376 -21.75 24.34 1.20
N ASN A 377 -21.83 23.31 0.34
CA ASN A 377 -21.16 22.02 0.49
C ASN A 377 -20.50 21.57 -0.83
N PRO A 378 -19.36 22.16 -1.23
CA PRO A 378 -18.73 21.89 -2.52
C PRO A 378 -18.30 20.42 -2.72
N LEU A 379 -18.19 19.67 -1.63
CA LEU A 379 -17.87 18.24 -1.62
C LEU A 379 -18.98 17.32 -2.09
N ILE A 380 -20.21 17.82 -2.06
CA ILE A 380 -21.39 17.00 -2.24
C ILE A 380 -21.88 17.17 -3.67
N ASN A 381 -21.64 16.15 -4.49
CA ASN A 381 -22.03 16.15 -5.88
C ASN A 381 -23.47 15.64 -6.06
N LEU A 382 -24.45 16.46 -5.66
CA LEU A 382 -25.88 16.15 -5.81
C LEU A 382 -26.38 16.34 -7.23
N ILE A 383 -27.10 15.39 -7.79
CA ILE A 383 -27.83 15.59 -9.04
C ILE A 383 -29.26 15.10 -8.86
N HIS A 384 -30.20 15.63 -9.63
CA HIS A 384 -31.54 15.05 -9.72
C HIS A 384 -31.80 14.58 -11.15
N HIS A 385 -32.55 13.49 -11.25
CA HIS A 385 -33.17 13.09 -12.50
C HIS A 385 -34.35 14.03 -12.78
N PRO A 386 -34.53 14.52 -14.02
CA PRO A 386 -35.73 15.27 -14.40
C PRO A 386 -36.98 14.47 -14.06
N ILE A 387 -37.98 15.13 -13.49
CA ILE A 387 -39.30 14.53 -13.26
C ILE A 387 -39.87 14.13 -14.61
N MET A 388 -40.36 12.90 -14.69
CA MET A 388 -40.87 12.35 -15.94
C MET A 388 -42.11 13.12 -16.42
N ASP A 389 -42.11 13.49 -17.70
CA ASP A 389 -43.32 13.90 -18.41
C ASP A 389 -43.90 12.71 -19.19
N ASN A 390 -45.17 12.82 -19.59
CA ASN A 390 -45.85 11.77 -20.37
C ASN A 390 -45.30 11.61 -21.80
N GLN A 391 -44.15 12.21 -22.15
CA GLN A 391 -43.56 12.22 -23.49
C GLN A 391 -42.16 11.58 -23.48
N SER A 392 -42.04 10.34 -22.99
CA SER A 392 -40.80 9.59 -23.16
C SER A 392 -40.68 9.00 -24.58
N PRO A 393 -39.55 9.16 -25.28
CA PRO A 393 -39.31 8.52 -26.58
C PRO A 393 -39.09 7.00 -26.48
N THR A 394 -38.88 6.45 -25.28
CA THR A 394 -38.72 5.01 -25.04
C THR A 394 -40.07 4.31 -24.87
N HIS A 395 -40.27 3.20 -25.58
CA HIS A 395 -41.50 2.41 -25.55
C HIS A 395 -41.82 1.74 -24.20
N ASP A 396 -40.90 1.78 -23.22
CA ASP A 396 -41.07 1.23 -21.86
C ASP A 396 -40.83 2.30 -20.79
N LEU A 397 -41.88 3.08 -20.52
CA LEU A 397 -41.90 4.13 -19.50
C LEU A 397 -41.66 3.56 -18.09
N ILE A 398 -42.19 2.37 -17.80
CA ILE A 398 -42.15 1.75 -16.46
C ILE A 398 -40.74 1.23 -16.17
N GLY A 399 -40.10 0.57 -17.14
CA GLY A 399 -38.72 0.12 -17.02
C GLY A 399 -37.75 1.27 -16.73
N ASP A 400 -37.95 2.44 -17.36
CA ASP A 400 -37.13 3.63 -17.10
C ASP A 400 -37.33 4.18 -15.68
N ILE A 401 -38.58 4.24 -15.18
CA ILE A 401 -38.88 4.66 -13.80
C ILE A 401 -38.16 3.75 -12.80
N PHE A 402 -38.29 2.44 -12.95
CA PHE A 402 -37.64 1.50 -12.03
C PHE A 402 -36.12 1.59 -12.10
N LYS A 403 -35.56 1.77 -13.30
CA LYS A 403 -34.12 1.99 -13.45
C LYS A 403 -33.68 3.27 -12.76
N LYS A 404 -34.46 4.36 -12.83
CA LYS A 404 -34.18 5.62 -12.12
C LYS A 404 -34.28 5.46 -10.60
N ILE A 405 -35.31 4.76 -10.10
CA ILE A 405 -35.46 4.47 -8.67
C ILE A 405 -34.30 3.59 -8.16
N GLN A 406 -33.91 2.56 -8.89
CA GLN A 406 -32.78 1.70 -8.49
C GLN A 406 -31.46 2.46 -8.45
N ASN A 407 -31.26 3.40 -9.39
CA ASN A 407 -30.02 4.17 -9.52
C ASN A 407 -30.01 5.48 -8.72
N CYS A 408 -31.09 5.85 -8.03
CA CYS A 408 -31.08 7.01 -7.15
C CYS A 408 -30.58 6.64 -5.74
N ASP A 409 -30.02 7.61 -5.04
CA ASP A 409 -29.57 7.51 -3.64
C ASP A 409 -30.60 8.09 -2.68
N ILE A 410 -31.42 9.04 -3.14
CA ILE A 410 -32.53 9.64 -2.39
C ILE A 410 -33.79 9.59 -3.26
N PHE A 411 -34.86 9.03 -2.72
CA PHE A 411 -36.16 8.99 -3.37
C PHE A 411 -37.09 10.03 -2.73
N VAL A 412 -37.81 10.79 -3.54
CA VAL A 412 -38.80 11.78 -3.07
C VAL A 412 -40.14 11.45 -3.69
N ALA A 413 -41.22 11.45 -2.91
CA ALA A 413 -42.55 11.18 -3.43
C ALA A 413 -43.58 12.19 -2.93
N ASP A 414 -44.31 12.81 -3.86
CA ASP A 414 -45.52 13.56 -3.57
C ASP A 414 -46.73 12.62 -3.53
N ILE A 415 -47.14 12.24 -2.32
CA ILE A 415 -48.27 11.32 -2.10
C ILE A 415 -49.62 12.05 -2.01
N THR A 416 -49.70 13.31 -2.45
CA THR A 416 -50.94 14.09 -2.44
C THR A 416 -52.04 13.39 -3.25
N GLY A 417 -53.20 13.20 -2.61
CA GLY A 417 -54.36 12.55 -3.23
C GLY A 417 -54.24 11.03 -3.39
N ASP A 418 -53.29 10.39 -2.71
CA ASP A 418 -53.12 8.92 -2.70
C ASP A 418 -53.01 8.30 -4.10
N ASN A 419 -52.26 8.97 -5.00
CA ASN A 419 -52.06 8.52 -6.37
C ASN A 419 -51.45 7.11 -6.41
N SER A 420 -52.12 6.18 -7.10
CA SER A 420 -51.71 4.78 -7.14
C SER A 420 -50.33 4.56 -7.75
N ASN A 421 -49.94 5.36 -8.74
CA ASN A 421 -48.66 5.20 -9.43
C ASN A 421 -47.51 5.66 -8.51
N VAL A 422 -47.66 6.81 -7.87
CA VAL A 422 -46.65 7.31 -6.92
C VAL A 422 -46.52 6.38 -5.72
N LEU A 423 -47.62 5.84 -5.21
CA LEU A 423 -47.57 4.86 -4.12
C LEU A 423 -46.90 3.55 -4.53
N TYR A 424 -47.08 3.12 -5.77
CA TYR A 424 -46.41 1.95 -6.33
C TYR A 424 -44.89 2.18 -6.45
N GLU A 425 -44.48 3.33 -6.95
CA GLU A 425 -43.07 3.76 -7.03
C GLU A 425 -42.44 3.90 -5.64
N TYR A 426 -43.17 4.47 -4.68
CA TYR A 426 -42.76 4.55 -3.28
C TYR A 426 -42.57 3.17 -2.66
N GLY A 427 -43.51 2.26 -2.86
CA GLY A 427 -43.39 0.87 -2.41
C GLY A 427 -42.15 0.19 -2.98
N PHE A 428 -41.86 0.40 -4.26
CA PHE A 428 -40.66 -0.13 -4.92
C PHE A 428 -39.36 0.48 -4.36
N ALA A 429 -39.31 1.80 -4.16
CA ALA A 429 -38.17 2.47 -3.55
C ALA A 429 -37.91 1.98 -2.11
N LYS A 430 -38.97 1.82 -1.31
CA LYS A 430 -38.91 1.27 0.05
C LYS A 430 -38.42 -0.18 0.04
N GLY A 431 -38.89 -1.00 -0.89
CA GLY A 431 -38.42 -2.38 -1.09
C GLY A 431 -36.93 -2.48 -1.44
N HIS A 432 -36.36 -1.44 -2.05
CA HIS A 432 -34.93 -1.30 -2.34
C HIS A 432 -34.14 -0.54 -1.25
N ASN A 433 -34.73 -0.33 -0.07
CA ASN A 433 -34.13 0.39 1.06
C ASN A 433 -33.64 1.80 0.71
N LYS A 434 -34.30 2.49 -0.22
CA LYS A 434 -33.97 3.88 -0.55
C LYS A 434 -34.44 4.80 0.59
N PRO A 435 -33.60 5.75 1.05
CA PRO A 435 -34.07 6.86 1.87
C PRO A 435 -35.19 7.61 1.14
N CYS A 436 -36.37 7.69 1.76
CA CYS A 436 -37.56 8.27 1.15
C CYS A 436 -37.98 9.56 1.86
N ILE A 437 -38.19 10.63 1.10
CA ILE A 437 -38.83 11.87 1.57
C ILE A 437 -40.26 11.87 1.06
N LEU A 438 -41.23 11.74 1.97
CA LEU A 438 -42.66 11.79 1.62
C LEU A 438 -43.20 13.20 1.78
N LEU A 439 -43.72 13.76 0.69
CA LEU A 439 -44.34 15.07 0.62
C LEU A 439 -45.86 14.92 0.50
N ARG A 440 -46.59 15.83 1.13
CA ARG A 440 -48.05 15.84 1.04
C ARG A 440 -48.59 17.25 1.17
N LYS A 441 -49.50 17.67 0.31
CA LYS A 441 -50.26 18.89 0.57
C LYS A 441 -51.14 18.72 1.80
N LYS A 442 -51.29 19.76 2.63
CA LYS A 442 -52.27 19.72 3.72
C LYS A 442 -53.64 19.39 3.15
N SER A 443 -54.18 18.24 3.56
CA SER A 443 -55.42 17.67 3.04
C SER A 443 -56.34 17.32 4.19
N THR A 444 -57.64 17.44 3.95
CA THR A 444 -58.70 17.03 4.89
C THR A 444 -58.94 15.52 4.87
N THR A 445 -58.38 14.79 3.91
CA THR A 445 -58.50 13.32 3.85
C THR A 445 -57.38 12.64 4.62
N PRO A 446 -57.63 11.55 5.36
CA PRO A 446 -56.57 10.76 5.98
C PRO A 446 -55.80 9.94 4.93
N VAL A 447 -54.50 9.70 5.18
CA VAL A 447 -53.69 8.78 4.37
C VAL A 447 -54.16 7.32 4.57
N LYS A 448 -53.90 6.46 3.59
CA LYS A 448 -54.19 5.02 3.71
C LYS A 448 -53.33 4.37 4.79
N SER A 449 -53.85 3.30 5.39
CA SER A 449 -53.23 2.60 6.52
C SER A 449 -51.81 2.10 6.25
N ASP A 450 -51.51 1.72 5.01
CA ASP A 450 -50.28 1.03 4.63
C ASP A 450 -49.00 1.89 4.81
N TYR A 451 -49.14 3.21 4.77
CA TYR A 451 -48.06 4.20 4.97
C TYR A 451 -48.43 5.27 6.00
N ALA A 452 -49.46 5.03 6.82
CA ALA A 452 -49.93 6.00 7.81
C ALA A 452 -48.88 6.32 8.89
N ASN A 453 -48.01 5.34 9.19
CA ASN A 453 -46.94 5.45 10.18
C ASN A 453 -45.65 6.03 9.59
N ASP A 454 -45.55 6.20 8.27
CA ASP A 454 -44.36 6.76 7.64
C ASP A 454 -44.29 8.27 7.87
N LEU A 455 -43.09 8.78 8.15
CA LEU A 455 -42.84 10.20 8.31
C LEU A 455 -43.12 10.92 7.00
N ARG A 456 -43.93 11.97 7.07
CA ARG A 456 -44.37 12.76 5.93
C ARG A 456 -44.29 14.24 6.26
N PHE A 457 -43.98 15.04 5.26
CA PHE A 457 -43.81 16.48 5.39
C PHE A 457 -44.91 17.20 4.63
N GLU A 458 -45.66 18.00 5.38
CA GLU A 458 -46.80 18.73 4.84
C GLU A 458 -46.40 20.10 4.33
N PHE A 459 -46.98 20.53 3.21
CA PHE A 459 -46.80 21.86 2.63
C PHE A 459 -48.15 22.44 2.19
N ASP A 460 -48.31 23.76 2.24
CA ASP A 460 -49.52 24.46 1.77
C ASP A 460 -49.32 24.99 0.35
N GLU A 461 -48.22 25.72 0.15
CA GLU A 461 -47.94 26.44 -1.08
C GLU A 461 -46.61 26.00 -1.70
N TYR A 462 -46.51 26.11 -3.02
CA TYR A 462 -45.33 25.59 -3.73
C TYR A 462 -44.03 26.34 -3.40
N PHE A 463 -44.08 27.57 -2.88
CA PHE A 463 -42.87 28.28 -2.46
C PHE A 463 -42.23 27.66 -1.20
N GLU A 464 -43.00 26.98 -0.35
CA GLU A 464 -42.51 26.29 0.85
C GLU A 464 -41.71 25.03 0.50
N LEU A 465 -41.90 24.48 -0.71
CA LEU A 465 -41.23 23.26 -1.16
C LEU A 465 -39.72 23.43 -1.26
N ALA A 466 -39.21 24.62 -1.64
CA ALA A 466 -37.76 24.83 -1.78
C ALA A 466 -37.03 24.62 -0.44
N ASP A 467 -37.50 25.32 0.59
CA ASP A 467 -36.96 25.22 1.94
C ASP A 467 -37.14 23.81 2.51
N LEU A 468 -38.29 23.18 2.22
CA LEU A 468 -38.56 21.82 2.64
C LEU A 468 -37.63 20.81 1.96
N PHE A 469 -37.42 20.90 0.65
CA PHE A 469 -36.46 20.07 -0.06
C PHE A 469 -35.05 20.26 0.49
N GLU A 470 -34.61 21.51 0.68
CA GLU A 470 -33.30 21.79 1.24
C GLU A 470 -33.14 21.13 2.62
N LEU A 471 -34.10 21.35 3.52
CA LEU A 471 -34.07 20.82 4.88
C LEU A 471 -34.05 19.28 4.90
N GLN A 472 -34.94 18.64 4.14
CA GLN A 472 -35.09 17.18 4.18
C GLN A 472 -33.98 16.46 3.43
N ILE A 473 -33.50 16.99 2.30
CA ILE A 473 -32.32 16.43 1.61
C ILE A 473 -31.09 16.53 2.53
N ARG A 474 -30.89 17.67 3.22
CA ARG A 474 -29.81 17.80 4.22
C ARG A 474 -29.95 16.79 5.35
N ALA A 475 -31.15 16.57 5.88
CA ALA A 475 -31.38 15.57 6.93
C ALA A 475 -31.03 14.15 6.45
N VAL A 476 -31.44 13.77 5.24
CA VAL A 476 -31.10 12.47 4.64
C VAL A 476 -29.58 12.35 4.43
N LEU A 477 -28.93 13.39 3.91
CA LEU A 477 -27.47 13.40 3.73
C LEU A 477 -26.74 13.24 5.06
N SER A 478 -27.16 13.92 6.13
CA SER A 478 -26.61 13.73 7.47
C SER A 478 -26.77 12.29 7.96
N ASN A 479 -27.93 11.67 7.72
CA ASN A 479 -28.17 10.26 8.07
C ASN A 479 -27.32 9.29 7.25
N LEU A 480 -27.03 9.63 5.99
CA LEU A 480 -26.07 8.92 5.13
C LEU A 480 -24.60 9.19 5.54
N GLY A 481 -24.37 10.04 6.54
CA GLY A 481 -23.06 10.33 7.11
C GLY A 481 -22.32 11.47 6.40
N TYR A 482 -22.96 12.27 5.57
CA TYR A 482 -22.35 13.48 5.02
C TYR A 482 -22.28 14.57 6.11
N VAL A 483 -21.16 15.29 6.16
CA VAL A 483 -21.05 16.48 7.01
C VAL A 483 -21.41 17.71 6.20
N LEU A 484 -22.39 18.44 6.69
CA LEU A 484 -22.95 19.62 6.04
C LEU A 484 -22.57 20.89 6.81
N ASN A 485 -22.17 21.92 6.08
CA ASN A 485 -22.03 23.29 6.59
C ASN A 485 -23.39 23.99 6.73
#